data_AF-A0A0D6N6B5-F1
#
_entry.id   AF-A0A0D6N6B5-F1
#
_cell.length_a   1.000
_cell.length_b   1.000
_cell.length_c   1.000
_cell.angle_alpha   90.00
_cell.angle_beta   90.00
_cell.angle_gamma   90.00
#
_symmetry.space_group_name_H-M   'P 1'
#
loop_
_entity.id
_entity.type
_entity.pdbx_description
1 polymer ?
#
loop_
_entity_poly.entity_id
_entity_poly.type
_entity_poly.pdbx_seq_one_letter_code
_entity_poly.pdbx_strand_id
1 'polypeptide(L)'
;MKATQAQKPQRYVTVVDENKAFLRVIRRVVDHSPSQETRVRNKIFDLTSSLLRACHARTTELDLEAMATADIQLVLADLKTLRTHLNTRTGNLPYGQRLHFTKNMAFKKQSPQVTA
;
A
#
# COMPACT_ATOMS: atom_id res chain seq x y z
N MET A 1 -29.65 -25.82 24.98
CA MET A 1 -28.46 -25.73 24.10
C MET A 1 -28.22 -24.26 23.78
N LYS A 2 -27.25 -23.62 24.42
CA LYS A 2 -26.89 -22.22 24.12
C LYS A 2 -25.69 -22.25 23.18
N ALA A 3 -25.89 -21.84 21.93
CA ALA A 3 -24.82 -21.70 20.96
C ALA A 3 -23.93 -20.53 21.38
N THR A 4 -22.75 -20.84 21.90
CA THR A 4 -21.67 -19.87 22.10
C THR A 4 -21.29 -19.31 20.73
N GLN A 5 -21.76 -18.11 20.39
CA GLN A 5 -21.27 -17.39 19.22
C GLN A 5 -19.79 -17.08 19.47
N ALA A 6 -18.93 -17.80 18.75
CA ALA A 6 -17.52 -17.48 18.67
C ALA A 6 -17.38 -16.07 18.07
N GLN A 7 -17.12 -15.08 18.92
CA GLN A 7 -16.64 -13.76 18.49
C GLN A 7 -15.37 -14.00 17.67
N LYS A 8 -15.49 -13.97 16.34
CA LYS A 8 -14.31 -13.89 15.48
C LYS A 8 -13.52 -12.68 15.97
N PRO A 9 -12.24 -12.83 16.34
CA PRO A 9 -11.47 -11.75 16.92
C PRO A 9 -11.48 -10.58 15.93
N GLN A 10 -11.81 -9.39 16.41
CA GLN A 10 -11.95 -8.16 15.61
C GLN A 10 -10.77 -7.91 14.66
N ARG A 11 -9.57 -8.37 15.06
CA ARG A 11 -8.33 -8.36 14.27
C ARG A 11 -8.41 -9.18 12.97
N TYR A 12 -9.18 -10.26 12.92
CA TYR A 12 -9.36 -11.07 11.72
C TYR A 12 -10.22 -10.35 10.67
N VAL A 13 -11.23 -9.61 11.12
CA VAL A 13 -12.14 -8.86 10.24
C VAL A 13 -11.41 -7.70 9.57
N THR A 14 -10.61 -6.94 10.33
CA THR A 14 -9.82 -5.83 9.80
C THR A 14 -8.80 -6.29 8.76
N VAL A 15 -8.11 -7.41 8.99
CA VAL A 15 -7.15 -7.97 8.02
C VAL A 15 -7.83 -8.43 6.72
N VAL A 16 -9.05 -8.97 6.80
CA VAL A 16 -9.81 -9.38 5.60
C VAL A 16 -10.25 -8.18 4.78
N ASP A 17 -10.71 -7.10 5.42
CA ASP A 17 -11.18 -5.91 4.71
C ASP A 17 -10.02 -5.08 4.14
N GLU A 18 -8.89 -5.00 4.83
CA GLU A 18 -7.65 -4.43 4.27
C GLU A 18 -7.18 -5.19 3.04
N ASN A 19 -7.22 -6.52 3.05
CA ASN A 19 -6.88 -7.34 1.89
C ASN A 19 -7.85 -7.10 0.71
N LYS A 20 -9.14 -6.86 0.97
CA LYS A 20 -10.09 -6.49 -0.10
C LYS A 20 -9.77 -5.11 -0.67
N ALA A 21 -9.50 -4.11 0.19
CA ALA A 21 -9.12 -2.77 -0.24
C ALA A 21 -7.84 -2.81 -1.09
N PHE A 22 -6.86 -3.59 -0.65
CA PHE A 22 -5.61 -3.86 -1.37
C PHE A 22 -5.86 -4.38 -2.80
N LEU A 23 -6.70 -5.41 -2.93
CA LEU A 23 -7.06 -5.97 -4.24
C LEU A 23 -7.86 -4.99 -5.10
N ARG A 24 -8.73 -4.18 -4.50
CA ARG A 24 -9.47 -3.11 -5.21
C ARG A 24 -8.51 -2.10 -5.83
N VAL A 25 -7.52 -1.62 -5.07
CA VAL A 25 -6.52 -0.67 -5.58
C VAL A 25 -5.75 -1.28 -6.75
N ILE A 26 -5.23 -2.51 -6.61
CA ILE A 26 -4.49 -3.16 -7.69
C ILE A 26 -5.35 -3.31 -8.95
N ARG A 27 -6.58 -3.78 -8.79
CA ARG A 27 -7.49 -3.96 -9.92
C ARG A 27 -7.75 -2.64 -10.64
N ARG A 28 -7.99 -1.55 -9.91
CA ARG A 28 -8.16 -0.21 -10.50
C ARG A 28 -6.95 0.23 -11.33
N VAL A 29 -5.75 -0.02 -10.83
CA VAL A 29 -4.50 0.34 -11.53
C VAL A 29 -4.30 -0.51 -12.78
N VAL A 30 -4.58 -1.81 -12.71
CA VAL A 30 -4.52 -2.73 -13.86
C VAL A 30 -5.58 -2.36 -14.91
N ASP A 31 -6.80 -2.03 -14.49
CA ASP A 31 -7.89 -1.65 -15.39
C ASP A 31 -7.69 -0.28 -16.03
N HIS A 32 -6.92 0.61 -15.40
CA HIS A 32 -6.49 1.88 -15.98
C HIS A 32 -5.39 1.73 -17.04
N SER A 33 -4.73 0.57 -17.12
CA SER A 33 -3.73 0.31 -18.16
C SER A 33 -4.39 0.30 -19.54
N PRO A 34 -3.89 1.09 -20.51
CA PRO A 34 -4.41 1.05 -21.88
C PRO A 34 -4.07 -0.27 -22.59
N SER A 35 -3.08 -1.02 -22.10
CA SER A 35 -2.72 -2.32 -22.67
C SER A 35 -3.68 -3.42 -22.19
N GLN A 36 -4.28 -4.11 -23.16
CA GLN A 36 -5.09 -5.31 -22.95
C GLN A 36 -4.25 -6.60 -22.93
N GLU A 37 -2.93 -6.49 -23.11
CA GLU A 37 -2.06 -7.67 -23.11
C GLU A 37 -1.97 -8.27 -21.70
N THR A 38 -2.32 -9.56 -21.58
CA THR A 38 -2.31 -10.29 -20.31
C THR A 38 -0.96 -10.21 -19.59
N ARG A 39 0.15 -10.30 -20.33
CA ARG A 39 1.50 -10.21 -19.76
C ARG A 39 1.76 -8.85 -19.12
N VAL A 40 1.35 -7.77 -19.76
CA VAL A 40 1.51 -6.40 -19.25
C VAL A 40 0.62 -6.18 -18.02
N ARG A 41 -0.64 -6.63 -18.08
CA ARG A 41 -1.58 -6.54 -16.95
C ARG A 41 -1.08 -7.31 -15.73
N ASN A 42 -0.54 -8.52 -15.91
CA ASN A 42 0.06 -9.31 -14.83
C ASN A 42 1.29 -8.60 -14.24
N LYS A 43 2.15 -8.02 -15.08
CA LYS A 43 3.31 -7.27 -14.60
C LYS A 43 2.90 -6.05 -13.76
N ILE A 44 1.85 -5.33 -14.16
CA ILE A 44 1.31 -4.20 -13.40
C ILE A 44 0.73 -4.69 -12.07
N PHE A 45 0.00 -5.80 -12.09
CA PHE A 45 -0.54 -6.44 -10.89
C PHE A 45 0.58 -6.77 -9.90
N ASP A 46 1.62 -7.49 -10.35
CA ASP A 46 2.72 -7.95 -9.51
C ASP A 46 3.52 -6.78 -8.93
N LEU A 47 3.80 -5.77 -9.76
CA LEU A 47 4.55 -4.59 -9.33
C LEU A 47 3.76 -3.76 -8.30
N THR A 48 2.47 -3.52 -8.57
CA THR A 48 1.60 -2.76 -7.66
C THR A 48 1.45 -3.49 -6.34
N SER A 49 1.23 -4.82 -6.38
CA SER A 49 1.16 -5.67 -5.19
C SER A 49 2.46 -5.62 -4.38
N SER A 50 3.61 -5.71 -5.03
CA SER A 50 4.90 -5.66 -4.35
C SER A 50 5.16 -4.31 -3.69
N LEU A 51 4.86 -3.20 -4.36
CA LEU A 51 5.05 -1.85 -3.82
C LEU A 51 4.13 -1.58 -2.63
N LEU A 52 2.85 -1.89 -2.75
CA LEU A 52 1.88 -1.69 -1.68
C LEU A 52 2.22 -2.57 -0.46
N ARG A 53 2.60 -3.84 -0.65
CA ARG A 53 3.04 -4.72 0.45
C ARG A 53 4.30 -4.20 1.12
N ALA A 54 5.31 -3.82 0.35
CA ALA A 54 6.58 -3.34 0.90
C ALA A 54 6.42 -2.05 1.70
N CYS A 55 5.52 -1.15 1.25
CA CYS A 55 5.21 0.09 1.95
C CYS A 55 4.36 -0.16 3.21
N HIS A 56 3.23 -0.86 3.06
CA HIS A 56 2.23 -1.04 4.12
C HIS A 56 2.71 -1.96 5.25
N ALA A 57 3.52 -3.00 4.95
CA ALA A 57 3.93 -3.97 5.97
C ALA A 57 5.10 -3.51 6.87
N ARG A 58 5.86 -2.48 6.48
CA ARG A 58 7.16 -2.18 7.12
C ARG A 58 7.28 -0.78 7.70
N THR A 59 6.68 0.22 7.07
CA THR A 59 7.08 1.62 7.32
C THR A 59 5.93 2.60 7.34
N THR A 60 5.07 2.57 6.33
CA THR A 60 4.04 3.58 6.15
C THR A 60 2.71 2.90 5.97
N GLU A 61 1.89 2.98 7.01
CA GLU A 61 0.55 2.46 6.95
C GLU A 61 -0.24 3.28 5.92
N LEU A 62 -0.52 2.66 4.76
CA LEU A 62 -1.31 3.26 3.71
C LEU A 62 -2.81 3.21 4.05
N ASP A 63 -3.54 4.26 3.71
CA ASP A 63 -4.99 4.26 3.72
C ASP A 63 -5.52 3.58 2.44
N LEU A 64 -5.59 2.25 2.50
CA LEU A 64 -6.03 1.44 1.37
C LEU A 64 -7.49 1.72 0.97
N GLU A 65 -8.34 2.12 1.91
CA GLU A 65 -9.75 2.45 1.61
C GLU A 65 -9.87 3.82 0.93
N ALA A 66 -9.11 4.81 1.39
CA ALA A 66 -9.01 6.09 0.69
C ALA A 66 -8.41 5.90 -0.72
N MET A 67 -7.35 5.10 -0.88
CA MET A 67 -6.81 4.76 -2.20
C MET A 67 -7.82 4.05 -3.09
N ALA A 68 -8.62 3.15 -2.53
CA ALA A 68 -9.61 2.38 -3.28
C ALA A 68 -10.75 3.25 -3.81
N THR A 69 -10.98 4.44 -3.26
CA THR A 69 -12.09 5.34 -3.62
C THR A 69 -11.63 6.66 -4.26
N ALA A 70 -10.36 7.04 -4.11
CA ALA A 70 -9.81 8.30 -4.64
C ALA A 70 -9.64 8.31 -6.17
N ASP A 71 -9.27 9.47 -6.72
CA ASP A 71 -8.90 9.63 -8.12
C ASP A 71 -7.71 8.72 -8.48
N ILE A 72 -7.81 8.03 -9.63
CA ILE A 72 -6.78 7.11 -10.10
C ILE A 72 -5.44 7.82 -10.38
N GLN A 73 -5.46 9.09 -10.78
CA GLN A 73 -4.24 9.86 -11.01
C GLN A 73 -3.45 10.09 -9.71
N LEU A 74 -4.14 10.31 -8.59
CA LEU A 74 -3.49 10.43 -7.27
C LEU A 74 -2.89 9.09 -6.84
N VAL A 75 -3.62 8.00 -7.07
CA VAL A 75 -3.11 6.64 -6.79
C VAL A 75 -1.87 6.34 -7.62
N LEU A 76 -1.87 6.68 -8.91
CA LEU A 76 -0.70 6.51 -9.78
C LEU A 76 0.47 7.40 -9.39
N ALA A 77 0.23 8.63 -8.91
CA ALA A 77 1.28 9.52 -8.41
C ALA A 77 1.98 8.93 -7.17
N ASP A 78 1.22 8.38 -6.23
CA ASP A 78 1.77 7.69 -5.06
C ASP A 78 2.53 6.42 -5.47
N LEU A 79 1.96 5.60 -6.36
CA LEU A 79 2.64 4.41 -6.88
C LEU A 79 3.92 4.73 -7.65
N LYS A 80 3.95 5.84 -8.39
CA LYS A 80 5.16 6.33 -9.06
C LYS A 80 6.21 6.74 -8.04
N THR A 81 5.81 7.45 -6.99
CA THR A 81 6.69 7.83 -5.87
C THR A 81 7.26 6.60 -5.18
N LEU A 82 6.43 5.60 -4.89
CA LEU A 82 6.86 4.32 -4.35
C LEU A 82 7.83 3.62 -5.30
N ARG A 83 7.51 3.53 -6.58
CA ARG A 83 8.38 2.86 -7.56
C ARG A 83 9.77 3.51 -7.65
N THR A 84 9.84 4.84 -7.59
CA THR A 84 11.11 5.57 -7.77
C THR A 84 11.92 5.65 -6.48
N HIS A 85 11.27 5.74 -5.32
CA HIS A 85 11.93 6.11 -4.07
C HIS A 85 11.81 5.08 -2.96
N LEU A 86 10.90 4.10 -3.05
CA LEU A 86 10.76 3.08 -2.02
C LEU A 86 11.96 2.15 -2.05
N ASN A 87 12.68 2.07 -0.95
CA ASN A 87 13.61 0.99 -0.73
C ASN A 87 12.82 -0.27 -0.34
N THR A 88 12.59 -1.18 -1.28
CA THR A 88 11.77 -2.39 -1.07
C THR A 88 12.36 -3.34 -0.01
N ARG A 89 13.66 -3.24 0.29
CA ARG A 89 14.33 -4.03 1.34
C ARG A 89 14.01 -3.49 2.74
N THR A 90 13.94 -2.17 2.91
CA THR A 90 13.71 -1.53 4.22
C THR A 90 12.30 -1.00 4.40
N GLY A 91 11.53 -0.86 3.32
CA GLY A 91 10.24 -0.16 3.26
C GLY A 91 10.40 1.37 3.33
N ASN A 92 11.60 1.91 3.53
CA ASN A 92 11.75 3.34 3.81
C ASN A 92 11.58 4.18 2.54
N LEU A 93 10.94 5.33 2.71
CA LEU A 93 10.96 6.42 1.74
C LEU A 93 11.98 7.48 2.18
N PRO A 94 12.68 8.14 1.24
CA PRO A 94 13.58 9.23 1.55
C PRO A 94 12.83 10.40 2.17
N TYR A 95 13.54 11.14 3.03
CA TYR A 95 12.99 12.28 3.75
C TYR A 95 12.45 13.35 2.78
N GLY A 96 11.27 13.89 3.09
CA GLY A 96 10.59 14.89 2.26
C GLY A 96 9.61 14.31 1.22
N GLN A 97 9.64 13.00 0.95
CA GLN A 97 8.62 12.37 0.11
C GLN A 97 7.33 12.17 0.89
N ARG A 98 6.24 12.75 0.38
CA ARG A 98 4.89 12.63 0.96
C ARG A 98 4.03 11.80 0.02
N LEU A 99 3.40 10.75 0.53
CA LEU A 99 2.31 10.09 -0.19
C LEU A 99 0.99 10.72 0.24
N HIS A 100 0.04 10.80 -0.69
CA HIS A 100 -1.29 11.33 -0.44
C HIS A 100 -2.07 10.42 0.52
N PHE A 101 -1.83 9.11 0.48
CA PHE A 101 -2.61 8.13 1.23
C PHE A 101 -1.85 7.51 2.41
N THR A 102 -1.08 8.30 3.17
CA THR A 102 -0.44 7.82 4.42
C THR A 102 -1.33 8.05 5.63
N LYS A 103 -1.61 7.00 6.42
CA LYS A 103 -2.34 7.09 7.70
C LYS A 103 -1.48 7.64 8.83
N ASN A 104 -0.18 7.33 8.80
CA ASN A 104 0.80 7.83 9.76
C ASN A 104 2.02 8.34 8.99
N MET A 105 2.23 9.66 8.99
CA MET A 105 3.49 10.25 8.55
C MET A 105 4.57 9.96 9.59
N ALA A 106 4.98 8.70 9.72
CA ALA A 106 6.17 8.34 10.47
C ALA A 106 7.39 8.74 9.65
N PHE A 107 7.68 10.04 9.58
CA PHE A 107 9.03 10.50 9.31
C PHE A 107 9.91 9.89 10.41
N LYS A 108 10.52 8.73 10.16
CA LYS A 108 11.71 8.36 10.92
C LYS A 108 12.77 9.40 10.54
N LYS A 109 12.84 10.45 11.36
CA LYS A 109 14.01 11.34 11.47
C LYS A 109 15.21 10.40 11.42
N GLN A 110 16.04 10.50 10.38
CA GLN A 110 17.34 9.85 10.41
C GLN A 110 18.01 10.34 11.69
N SER A 111 18.23 9.43 12.65
CA SER A 111 19.09 9.74 13.77
C SER A 111 20.40 10.25 13.17
N PRO A 112 20.86 11.46 13.50
CA PRO A 112 22.16 11.91 13.03
C PRO A 112 23.17 10.84 13.45
N GLN A 113 23.87 10.25 12.49
CA GLN A 113 25.06 9.46 12.80
C GLN A 113 26.00 10.40 13.52
N VAL A 114 26.08 10.24 14.83
CA VAL A 114 27.06 10.91 15.68
C VAL A 114 28.42 10.37 15.23
N THR A 115 29.11 11.15 14.40
CA THR A 115 30.53 11.00 14.19
C THR A 115 31.19 11.79 15.32
N ALA A 116 31.74 11.07 16.29
CA ALA A 116 32.67 11.58 17.28
C ALA A 116 33.91 10.66 17.26
#